data_AF-A0A4C1WLQ6-F1
#
_entry.id   AF-A0A4C1WLQ6-F1
#
_cell.length_a   1.000
_cell.length_b   1.000
_cell.length_c   1.000
_cell.angle_alpha   90.00
_cell.angle_beta   90.00
_cell.angle_gamma   90.00
#
_symmetry.space_group_name_H-M   'P 1'
#
loop_
_entity.id
_entity.type
_entity.pdbx_description
1 polymer ?
#
loop_
_entity_poly.entity_id
_entity_poly.type
_entity_poly.pdbx_seq_one_letter_code
_entity_poly.pdbx_strand_id
1 'polypeptide(L)'
;MRISVCEKGKKHHDDGAAEEVVFRGKEKLKVDTYLPVLDMLCTELLRRLEAYREINNLFGFLTDLSTKSDAEIRQDCTKFKEHYFEDIEPEFINEMMQYKYFILQLEDAGKKIMPAEESYKLIIAKKYIRKLEEGRGAPRRALPRGLDMHNPALQKRQWAEAHRFFIRS
;
A
#
# COMPACT_ATOMS: atom_id res chain seq x y z
N MET A 1 -36.30 3.16 43.45
CA MET A 1 -37.38 2.62 44.32
C MET A 1 -38.30 1.74 43.48
N ARG A 2 -38.19 0.43 43.65
CA ARG A 2 -39.24 -0.59 43.46
C ARG A 2 -38.71 -1.86 44.11
N ILE A 3 -39.22 -2.13 45.32
CA ILE A 3 -38.95 -3.37 46.05
C ILE A 3 -39.91 -4.39 45.44
N SER A 4 -39.38 -5.43 44.81
CA SER A 4 -40.19 -6.57 44.37
C SER A 4 -40.10 -7.64 45.46
N VAL A 5 -41.16 -7.77 46.25
CA VAL A 5 -41.37 -8.90 47.16
C VAL A 5 -41.55 -10.14 46.29
N CYS A 6 -40.80 -11.21 46.57
CA CYS A 6 -41.04 -12.50 45.92
C CYS A 6 -41.44 -13.55 46.96
N GLU A 7 -42.61 -14.10 46.67
CA GLU A 7 -43.46 -15.02 47.41
C GLU A 7 -42.79 -16.39 47.60
N LYS A 8 -43.07 -17.05 48.74
CA LYS A 8 -42.55 -18.40 49.03
C LYS A 8 -43.12 -19.40 48.02
N GLY A 9 -42.34 -19.70 46.98
CA GLY A 9 -42.60 -20.74 45.98
C GLY A 9 -41.99 -22.10 46.38
N LYS A 10 -42.75 -23.16 46.10
CA LYS A 10 -42.51 -24.58 46.44
C LYS A 10 -41.14 -25.10 45.97
N LYS A 11 -40.49 -25.89 46.83
CA LYS A 11 -39.23 -26.59 46.53
C LYS A 11 -39.46 -27.62 45.42
N HIS A 12 -38.90 -27.36 44.25
CA HIS A 12 -38.65 -28.37 43.22
C HIS A 12 -37.30 -29.04 43.50
N HIS A 13 -37.19 -30.32 43.13
CA HIS A 13 -36.07 -31.19 43.43
C HIS A 13 -34.73 -30.66 42.89
N ASP A 14 -33.72 -30.86 43.73
CA ASP A 14 -32.32 -30.44 43.63
C ASP A 14 -31.57 -31.24 42.55
N ASP A 15 -31.38 -30.63 41.37
CA ASP A 15 -30.35 -31.03 40.43
C ASP A 15 -29.07 -30.23 40.74
N GLY A 16 -28.33 -30.70 41.75
CA GLY A 16 -26.94 -30.32 42.02
C GLY A 16 -26.78 -29.02 42.81
N ALA A 17 -26.42 -29.16 44.09
CA ALA A 17 -25.94 -28.09 44.95
C ALA A 17 -24.63 -27.46 44.42
N ALA A 18 -24.73 -26.61 43.41
CA ALA A 18 -23.70 -25.63 43.09
C ALA A 18 -23.86 -24.47 44.08
N GLU A 19 -22.88 -24.32 44.97
CA GLU A 19 -22.83 -23.19 45.91
C GLU A 19 -22.79 -21.89 45.11
N GLU A 20 -23.80 -21.03 45.27
CA GLU A 20 -23.85 -19.73 44.59
C GLU A 20 -22.70 -18.86 45.10
N VAL A 21 -21.64 -18.72 44.30
CA VAL A 21 -20.47 -17.91 44.65
C VAL A 21 -20.84 -16.43 44.54
N VAL A 22 -21.26 -15.84 45.67
CA VAL A 22 -21.61 -14.41 45.76
C VAL A 22 -20.34 -13.59 45.93
N PHE A 23 -19.80 -13.07 44.83
CA PHE A 23 -18.69 -12.11 44.87
C PHE A 23 -19.14 -10.77 45.48
N ARG A 24 -18.35 -10.20 46.39
CA ARG A 24 -18.63 -8.92 47.06
C ARG A 24 -17.47 -7.94 46.95
N GLY A 25 -17.79 -6.65 46.97
CA GLY A 25 -16.81 -5.57 47.00
C GLY A 25 -15.77 -5.68 45.89
N LYS A 26 -14.50 -5.77 46.30
CA LYS A 26 -13.33 -5.82 45.40
C LYS A 26 -13.37 -7.01 44.42
N GLU A 27 -13.84 -8.18 44.86
CA GLU A 27 -13.90 -9.36 44.00
C GLU A 27 -14.96 -9.22 42.92
N LYS A 28 -16.12 -8.64 43.28
CA LYS A 28 -17.18 -8.35 42.33
C LYS A 28 -16.71 -7.36 41.27
N LEU A 29 -16.04 -6.27 41.66
CA LEU A 29 -15.46 -5.32 40.70
C LEU A 29 -14.40 -6.00 39.80
N LYS A 30 -13.57 -6.88 40.38
CA LYS A 30 -12.54 -7.60 39.63
C LYS A 30 -13.17 -8.51 38.56
N VAL A 31 -14.15 -9.32 38.95
CA VAL A 31 -14.79 -10.32 38.09
C VAL A 31 -15.75 -9.69 37.09
N ASP A 32 -16.61 -8.77 37.53
CA ASP A 32 -17.68 -8.23 36.70
C ASP A 32 -17.21 -7.06 35.81
N THR A 33 -16.05 -6.48 36.08
CA THR A 33 -15.61 -5.25 35.38
C THR A 33 -14.15 -5.30 34.95
N TYR A 34 -13.21 -5.49 35.87
CA TYR A 34 -11.79 -5.39 35.54
C TYR A 34 -11.35 -6.46 34.53
N LEU A 35 -11.66 -7.73 34.79
CA LEU A 35 -11.32 -8.83 33.89
C LEU A 35 -12.03 -8.69 32.53
N PRO A 36 -13.35 -8.43 32.44
CA PRO A 36 -14.02 -8.18 31.17
C PRO A 36 -13.42 -7.03 30.36
N VAL A 37 -12.99 -5.94 31.02
CA VAL A 37 -12.34 -4.82 30.34
C VAL A 37 -11.00 -5.23 29.75
N LEU A 38 -10.19 -6.01 30.49
CA LEU A 38 -8.92 -6.53 29.98
C LEU A 38 -9.13 -7.50 28.82
N ASP A 39 -10.09 -8.41 28.93
CA ASP A 39 -10.40 -9.39 27.87
C ASP A 39 -10.86 -8.68 26.59
N MET A 40 -11.72 -7.67 26.74
CA MET A 40 -12.17 -6.85 25.61
C MET A 40 -11.00 -6.07 24.99
N LEU A 41 -10.13 -5.48 25.81
CA LEU A 41 -8.94 -4.77 25.32
C LEU A 41 -8.02 -5.72 24.53
N CYS A 42 -7.74 -6.90 25.07
CA CYS A 42 -6.94 -7.92 24.39
C CYS A 42 -7.58 -8.33 23.07
N THR A 43 -8.89 -8.58 23.06
CA THR A 43 -9.64 -8.97 21.86
C THR A 43 -9.56 -7.90 20.78
N GLU A 44 -9.79 -6.63 21.13
CA GLU A 44 -9.74 -5.53 20.17
C GLU A 44 -8.33 -5.24 19.65
N LEU A 45 -7.31 -5.37 20.50
CA LEU A 45 -5.91 -5.22 20.08
C LEU A 45 -5.51 -6.34 19.11
N LEU A 46 -5.91 -7.59 19.38
CA LEU A 46 -5.68 -8.71 18.47
C LEU A 46 -6.41 -8.51 17.14
N ARG A 47 -7.66 -8.07 17.18
CA ARG A 47 -8.44 -7.76 15.97
C ARG A 47 -7.76 -6.71 15.11
N ARG A 48 -7.23 -5.64 15.73
CA ARG A 48 -6.49 -4.59 15.02
C ARG A 48 -5.15 -5.07 14.48
N LEU A 49 -4.42 -5.86 15.26
CA LEU A 49 -3.16 -6.46 14.81
C LEU A 49 -3.37 -7.27 13.53
N GLU A 50 -4.43 -8.08 13.50
CA GLU A 50 -4.72 -8.90 12.33
C GLU A 50 -5.12 -8.06 11.12
N ALA A 51 -5.95 -7.04 11.32
CA ALA A 51 -6.27 -6.09 10.25
C ALA A 51 -5.02 -5.40 9.67
N TYR A 52 -4.07 -5.01 10.53
CA TYR A 52 -2.80 -4.42 10.06
C TYR A 52 -1.90 -5.43 9.37
N ARG A 53 -1.90 -6.70 9.79
CA ARG A 53 -1.18 -7.77 9.10
C ARG A 53 -1.71 -7.99 7.70
N GLU A 54 -3.03 -8.02 7.53
CA GLU A 54 -3.65 -8.17 6.20
C GLU A 54 -3.30 -7.00 5.28
N ILE A 55 -3.39 -5.76 5.78
CA ILE A 55 -2.97 -4.57 5.02
C ILE A 55 -1.48 -4.67 4.65
N ASN A 56 -0.62 -5.03 5.60
CA ASN A 56 0.81 -5.16 5.33
C ASN A 56 1.12 -6.31 4.36
N ASN A 57 0.36 -7.40 4.38
CA ASN A 57 0.52 -8.52 3.46
C ASN A 57 0.18 -8.12 2.01
N LEU A 58 -0.85 -7.29 1.82
CA LEU A 58 -1.26 -6.81 0.49
C LEU A 58 -0.41 -5.64 -0.03
N PHE A 59 -0.08 -4.68 0.84
CA PHE A 59 0.51 -3.40 0.44
C PHE A 59 1.96 -3.20 0.90
N GLY A 60 2.47 -4.02 1.81
CA GLY A 60 3.79 -3.83 2.43
C GLY A 60 4.95 -3.86 1.45
N PHE A 61 4.79 -4.50 0.28
CA PHE A 61 5.80 -4.45 -0.77
C PHE A 61 6.10 -3.02 -1.26
N LEU A 62 5.16 -2.07 -1.13
CA LEU A 62 5.36 -0.67 -1.52
C LEU A 62 6.39 0.06 -0.66
N THR A 63 6.54 -0.32 0.62
CA THR A 63 7.54 0.29 1.51
C THR A 63 8.93 -0.30 1.31
N ASP A 64 8.99 -1.53 0.81
CA ASP A 64 10.21 -2.33 0.73
C ASP A 64 10.67 -2.56 -0.72
N LEU A 65 10.25 -1.70 -1.65
CA LEU A 65 10.53 -1.84 -3.09
C LEU A 65 12.04 -1.90 -3.40
N SER A 66 12.86 -1.12 -2.71
CA SER A 66 14.32 -1.07 -2.93
C SER A 66 15.07 -2.22 -2.25
N THR A 67 14.50 -2.82 -1.20
CA THR A 67 15.17 -3.85 -0.39
C THR A 67 14.81 -5.27 -0.82
N LYS A 68 13.59 -5.51 -1.30
CA LYS A 68 13.14 -6.82 -1.77
C LYS A 68 13.75 -7.20 -3.11
N SER A 69 13.91 -8.50 -3.35
CA SER A 69 14.33 -9.03 -4.65
C SER A 69 13.23 -8.89 -5.71
N ASP A 70 13.59 -9.04 -6.99
CA ASP A 70 12.63 -8.96 -8.09
C ASP A 70 11.59 -10.08 -8.03
N ALA A 71 11.99 -11.27 -7.55
CA ALA A 71 11.09 -12.42 -7.40
C ALA A 71 10.02 -12.14 -6.32
N GLU A 72 10.43 -11.60 -5.17
CA GLU A 72 9.54 -11.24 -4.08
C GLU A 72 8.55 -10.15 -4.49
N ILE A 73 9.03 -9.08 -5.14
CA ILE A 73 8.15 -8.01 -5.64
C ILE A 73 7.14 -8.53 -6.65
N ARG A 74 7.55 -9.41 -7.57
CA ARG A 74 6.62 -10.03 -8.53
C ARG A 74 5.57 -10.89 -7.83
N GLN A 75 5.97 -11.66 -6.82
CA GLN A 75 5.04 -12.46 -6.04
C GLN A 75 4.02 -11.59 -5.29
N ASP A 76 4.48 -10.53 -4.62
CA ASP A 76 3.59 -9.63 -3.88
C ASP A 76 2.67 -8.85 -4.82
N CYS A 77 3.18 -8.37 -5.97
CA CYS A 77 2.35 -7.74 -6.99
C CYS A 77 1.31 -8.71 -7.59
N THR A 78 1.64 -10.00 -7.69
CA THR A 78 0.70 -11.02 -8.17
C THR A 78 -0.44 -11.20 -7.17
N LYS A 79 -0.11 -11.38 -5.88
CA LYS A 79 -1.13 -11.46 -4.80
C LYS A 79 -2.03 -10.22 -4.78
N PHE A 80 -1.43 -9.04 -4.89
CA PHE A 80 -2.17 -7.77 -4.92
C PHE A 80 -3.12 -7.70 -6.12
N LYS A 81 -2.64 -8.04 -7.32
CA LYS A 81 -3.44 -8.08 -8.54
C LYS A 81 -4.56 -9.11 -8.47
N GLU A 82 -4.32 -10.28 -7.88
CA GLU A 82 -5.35 -11.30 -7.69
C GLU A 82 -6.45 -10.83 -6.73
N HIS A 83 -6.08 -10.08 -5.69
CA HIS A 83 -7.05 -9.52 -4.74
C HIS A 83 -7.92 -8.42 -5.37
N TYR A 84 -7.34 -7.61 -6.25
CA TYR A 84 -8.01 -6.50 -6.94
C TYR A 84 -8.11 -6.75 -8.46
N PHE A 85 -8.51 -7.95 -8.87
CA PHE A 85 -8.43 -8.36 -10.28
C PHE A 85 -9.31 -7.54 -11.25
N GLU A 86 -10.36 -6.88 -10.74
CA GLU A 86 -11.22 -6.00 -11.54
C GLU A 86 -10.63 -4.59 -11.73
N ASP A 87 -9.82 -4.14 -10.77
CA ASP A 87 -9.28 -2.78 -10.73
C ASP A 87 -7.86 -2.67 -11.30
N ILE A 88 -7.16 -3.81 -11.46
CA ILE A 88 -5.74 -3.84 -11.79
C ILE A 88 -5.49 -4.35 -13.21
N GLU A 89 -4.79 -3.53 -14.00
CA GLU A 89 -4.43 -3.83 -15.38
C GLU A 89 -3.46 -5.03 -15.50
N PRO A 90 -3.49 -5.76 -16.64
CA PRO A 90 -2.62 -6.90 -16.86
C PRO A 90 -1.13 -6.59 -16.70
N GLU A 91 -0.72 -5.40 -17.13
CA GLU A 91 0.65 -4.91 -17.19
C GLU A 91 1.21 -4.44 -15.84
N PHE A 92 0.38 -4.33 -14.80
CA PHE A 92 0.74 -3.77 -13.49
C PHE A 92 2.07 -4.27 -12.92
N ILE A 93 2.29 -5.59 -12.95
CA ILE A 93 3.52 -6.21 -12.42
C ILE A 93 4.75 -5.66 -13.14
N ASN A 94 4.68 -5.49 -14.45
CA ASN A 94 5.80 -4.98 -15.25
C ASN A 94 6.02 -3.48 -15.01
N GLU A 95 4.96 -2.71 -14.78
CA GLU A 95 5.05 -1.30 -14.43
C GLU A 95 5.70 -1.11 -13.05
N MET A 96 5.32 -1.91 -12.07
CA MET A 96 5.93 -1.90 -10.74
C MET A 96 7.43 -2.26 -10.78
N MET A 97 7.82 -3.22 -11.63
CA MET A 97 9.24 -3.52 -11.84
C MET A 97 10.00 -2.34 -12.45
N GLN A 98 9.43 -1.66 -13.44
CA GLN A 98 10.04 -0.45 -14.01
C GLN A 98 10.17 0.66 -12.96
N TYR A 99 9.14 0.84 -12.13
CA TYR A 99 9.13 1.81 -11.05
C TYR A 99 10.21 1.52 -10.00
N LYS A 100 10.37 0.25 -9.61
CA LYS A 100 11.45 -0.18 -8.71
C LYS A 100 12.83 0.26 -9.22
N TYR A 101 13.18 -0.09 -10.47
CA TYR A 101 14.47 0.30 -11.03
C TYR A 101 14.62 1.82 -11.18
N PHE A 102 13.51 2.53 -11.43
CA PHE A 102 13.52 3.98 -11.45
C PHE A 102 13.86 4.56 -10.07
N ILE A 103 13.28 4.06 -8.99
CA ILE A 103 13.60 4.48 -7.61
C ILE A 103 15.07 4.19 -7.30
N LEU A 104 15.56 2.98 -7.57
CA LEU A 104 16.95 2.61 -7.29
C LEU A 104 17.94 3.55 -8.02
N GLN A 105 17.66 3.90 -9.28
CA GLN A 105 18.47 4.88 -10.03
C GLN A 105 18.47 6.28 -9.40
N LEU A 106 17.41 6.68 -8.69
CA LEU A 106 17.34 7.96 -8.00
C LEU A 106 18.13 7.96 -6.69
N GLU A 107 18.02 6.86 -5.94
CA GLU A 107 18.78 6.63 -4.71
C GLU A 107 20.29 6.66 -4.98
N ASP A 108 20.74 5.92 -6.01
CA ASP A 108 22.15 5.91 -6.46
C ASP A 108 22.65 7.28 -6.91
N ALA A 109 21.78 8.10 -7.50
CA ALA A 109 22.13 9.43 -7.98
C ALA A 109 22.18 10.49 -6.85
N GLY A 110 21.90 10.12 -5.59
CA GLY A 110 21.87 11.05 -4.45
C GLY A 110 20.80 12.14 -4.57
N LYS A 111 19.85 12.00 -5.48
CA LYS A 111 18.80 12.99 -5.74
C LYS A 111 17.63 12.72 -4.80
N LYS A 112 17.41 13.60 -3.82
CA LYS A 112 16.16 13.60 -3.04
C LYS A 112 15.00 13.98 -3.96
N ILE A 113 14.11 13.01 -4.18
CA ILE A 113 12.74 13.11 -4.69
C ILE A 113 12.61 14.03 -5.92
N MET A 114 12.66 13.43 -7.12
CA MET A 114 12.17 14.14 -8.31
C MET A 114 10.63 14.27 -8.23
N PRO A 115 10.07 15.44 -8.57
CA PRO A 115 8.62 15.59 -8.71
C PRO A 115 8.05 14.53 -9.68
N ALA A 116 6.86 14.02 -9.38
CA ALA A 116 6.20 13.00 -10.21
C ALA A 116 6.14 13.42 -11.69
N GLU A 117 5.90 14.71 -11.95
CA GLU A 117 5.85 15.28 -13.30
C GLU A 117 7.16 15.12 -14.08
N GLU A 118 8.31 15.29 -13.44
CA GLU A 118 9.64 15.09 -14.06
C GLU A 118 9.93 13.61 -14.29
N SER A 119 9.42 12.76 -13.40
CA SER A 119 9.56 11.30 -13.45
C SER A 119 8.84 10.72 -14.67
N TYR A 120 7.57 11.10 -14.89
CA TYR A 120 6.81 10.68 -16.07
C TYR A 120 7.46 11.13 -17.38
N LYS A 121 7.94 12.39 -17.44
CA LYS A 121 8.65 12.92 -18.60
C LYS A 121 9.91 12.10 -18.91
N LEU A 122 10.67 11.69 -17.90
CA LEU A 122 11.88 10.89 -18.09
C LEU A 122 11.58 9.45 -18.53
N ILE A 123 10.56 8.82 -17.96
CA ILE A 123 10.14 7.46 -18.34
C ILE A 123 9.68 7.43 -19.80
N ILE A 124 8.86 8.41 -20.21
CA ILE A 124 8.42 8.55 -21.60
C ILE A 124 9.63 8.77 -22.52
N ALA A 125 10.52 9.71 -22.18
CA ALA A 125 11.71 9.99 -22.99
C ALA A 125 12.62 8.76 -23.16
N LYS A 126 12.89 8.02 -22.08
CA LYS A 126 13.69 6.78 -22.14
C LYS A 126 13.03 5.69 -22.99
N LYS A 127 11.69 5.54 -22.92
CA LYS A 127 10.93 4.59 -23.75
C LYS A 127 11.01 4.95 -25.24
N TYR A 128 11.01 6.24 -25.57
CA TYR A 128 11.19 6.72 -26.94
C TYR A 128 12.61 6.48 -27.48
N ILE A 129 13.63 6.77 -26.68
CA ILE A 129 15.04 6.54 -27.05
C ILE A 129 15.29 5.05 -27.32
N ARG A 130 14.83 4.16 -26.43
CA ARG A 130 14.96 2.71 -26.63
C ARG A 130 14.28 2.23 -27.92
N LYS A 131 13.09 2.75 -28.25
CA LYS A 131 12.41 2.42 -29.52
C LYS A 131 13.18 2.87 -30.77
N LEU A 132 13.94 3.97 -30.67
CA LEU A 132 14.82 4.45 -31.74
C LEU A 132 16.04 3.53 -31.89
N GLU A 133 16.64 3.11 -30.79
CA GLU A 133 17.78 2.16 -30.76
C GLU A 133 17.40 0.77 -31.28
N GLU A 134 16.18 0.30 -30.98
CA GLU A 134 15.64 -0.98 -31.45
C GLU A 134 15.18 -0.96 -32.93
N GLY A 135 15.40 0.13 -33.66
CA GLY A 135 15.11 0.21 -35.09
C GLY A 135 13.62 0.20 -35.47
N ARG A 136 12.70 0.31 -34.49
CA ARG A 136 11.24 0.20 -34.73
C ARG A 136 10.57 1.46 -35.27
N GLY A 137 11.34 2.53 -35.49
CA GLY A 137 10.88 3.79 -36.11
C GLY A 137 9.94 4.61 -35.22
N ALA A 138 10.28 5.87 -34.96
CA ALA A 138 9.40 6.78 -34.22
C ALA A 138 8.16 7.19 -35.07
N PRO A 139 7.00 7.45 -34.44
CA PRO A 139 5.82 7.96 -35.14
C PRO A 139 6.16 9.28 -35.85
N ARG A 140 5.87 9.37 -37.15
CA ARG A 140 6.21 10.51 -38.05
C ARG A 140 5.46 11.82 -37.76
N ARG A 141 5.06 12.11 -36.52
CA ARG A 141 4.60 13.44 -36.13
C ARG A 141 5.74 14.22 -35.46
N ALA A 142 6.64 14.64 -36.37
CA ALA A 142 7.60 15.73 -36.38
C ALA A 142 8.24 16.19 -35.04
N LEU A 143 9.52 15.82 -34.84
CA LEU A 143 10.48 16.77 -34.27
C LEU A 143 10.74 17.90 -35.29
N PRO A 144 10.99 19.14 -34.84
CA PRO A 144 11.36 20.23 -35.74
C PRO A 144 12.63 19.87 -36.53
N ARG A 145 12.63 20.17 -37.83
CA ARG A 145 13.82 19.98 -38.67
C ARG A 145 14.96 20.88 -38.16
N GLY A 146 16.05 20.29 -37.70
CA GLY A 146 17.25 21.00 -37.23
C GLY A 146 17.85 20.56 -35.89
N LEU A 147 17.32 19.52 -35.23
CA LEU A 147 17.97 18.95 -34.03
C LEU A 147 19.23 18.16 -34.40
N ASP A 148 20.40 18.78 -34.24
CA ASP A 148 21.68 18.08 -34.16
C ASP A 148 21.92 17.61 -32.71
N MET A 149 21.81 16.30 -32.48
CA MET A 149 22.00 15.67 -31.17
C MET A 149 23.47 15.35 -30.84
N HIS A 150 24.44 15.75 -31.68
CA HIS A 150 25.88 15.53 -31.43
C HIS A 150 26.61 16.78 -30.90
N ASN A 151 25.91 17.89 -30.67
CA ASN A 151 26.50 19.10 -30.09
C ASN A 151 26.06 19.35 -28.63
N PRO A 152 26.94 19.08 -27.63
CA PRO A 152 26.60 19.22 -26.21
C PRO A 152 26.21 20.65 -25.79
N ALA A 153 26.65 21.67 -26.54
CA ALA A 153 26.37 23.07 -26.25
C ALA A 153 24.96 23.52 -26.71
N LEU A 154 24.38 22.82 -27.69
CA LEU A 154 23.05 23.12 -28.24
C LEU A 154 21.92 22.37 -27.52
N GLN A 155 22.26 21.29 -26.83
CA GLN A 155 21.31 20.39 -26.17
C GLN A 155 20.39 21.15 -25.20
N LYS A 156 20.92 21.96 -24.27
CA LYS A 156 20.10 22.69 -23.29
C LYS A 156 19.11 23.68 -23.91
N ARG A 157 19.48 24.34 -25.02
CA ARG A 157 18.60 25.30 -25.72
C ARG A 157 17.52 24.58 -26.52
N GLN A 158 17.87 23.49 -27.18
CA GLN A 158 16.95 22.69 -27.97
C GLN A 158 15.92 21.96 -27.09
N TRP A 159 16.30 21.48 -25.89
CA TRP A 159 15.36 20.95 -24.90
C TRP A 159 14.38 22.02 -24.41
N ALA A 160 14.82 23.27 -24.20
CA ALA A 160 13.95 24.37 -23.78
C ALA A 160 12.98 24.85 -24.88
N GLU A 161 13.36 24.73 -26.16
CA GLU A 161 12.50 25.02 -27.31
C GLU A 161 11.51 23.89 -27.57
N ALA A 162 11.94 22.63 -27.50
CA ALA A 162 11.06 21.47 -27.59
C ALA A 162 10.01 21.46 -26.46
N HIS A 163 10.42 21.85 -25.25
CA HIS A 163 9.51 22.01 -24.11
C HIS A 163 8.49 23.13 -24.30
N ARG A 164 8.90 24.26 -24.91
CA ARG A 164 7.98 25.36 -25.27
C ARG A 164 7.01 25.02 -26.39
N PHE A 165 7.42 24.21 -27.36
CA PHE A 165 6.55 23.78 -28.45
C PHE A 165 5.46 22.80 -27.97
N PHE A 166 5.83 21.90 -27.05
CA PHE A 166 4.92 20.90 -26.48
C PHE A 166 3.86 21.49 -25.53
N ILE A 167 4.15 22.59 -24.82
CA ILE A 167 3.18 23.25 -23.91
C ILE A 167 2.10 24.04 -24.69
N ARG A 168 2.32 24.32 -25.98
CA ARG A 168 1.50 25.24 -26.79
C ARG A 168 0.63 24.57 -27.85
N SER A 169 0.65 23.23 -27.94
CA SER A 169 -0.14 22.40 -28.86
C SER A 169 -1.14 21.56 -28.08
#